data_AF-A0A480AEJ0-F1
#
_entry.id   AF-A0A480AEJ0-F1
#
_cell.length_a   1.000
_cell.length_b   1.000
_cell.length_c   1.000
_cell.angle_alpha   90.00
_cell.angle_beta   90.00
_cell.angle_gamma   90.00
#
_symmetry.space_group_name_H-M   'P 1'
#
loop_
_entity.id
_entity.type
_entity.pdbx_description
1 polymer ?
#
loop_
_entity_poly.entity_id
_entity_poly.type
_entity_poly.pdbx_seq_one_letter_code
_entity_poly.pdbx_strand_id
1 'polypeptide(L)'
;MAKSNFENLQVYQLAEKLADDIWNIVLHWEEFPKATIGKQIVRSVDSIGANIAEGFGRYNFQDNRRFVRIARGSLNETRHWLRRAYKRNLLTN
;
A
#
# COMPACT_ATOMS: atom_id res chain seq x y z
N MET A 1 -5.30 27.06 -14.60
CA MET A 1 -5.48 25.60 -14.75
C MET A 1 -5.41 25.00 -13.37
N ALA A 2 -6.41 24.24 -12.92
CA ALA A 2 -6.28 23.50 -11.67
C ALA A 2 -5.06 22.59 -11.79
N LYS A 3 -4.05 22.76 -10.93
CA LYS A 3 -2.93 21.81 -10.86
C LYS A 3 -3.56 20.43 -10.66
N SER A 4 -3.31 19.49 -11.57
CA SER A 4 -3.63 18.10 -11.28
C SER A 4 -2.78 17.72 -10.07
N ASN A 5 -3.45 17.27 -9.01
CA ASN A 5 -2.82 16.80 -7.80
C ASN A 5 -2.96 15.28 -7.75
N PHE A 6 -1.97 14.57 -7.20
CA PHE A 6 -1.97 13.10 -7.22
C PHE A 6 -3.15 12.51 -6.43
N GLU A 7 -3.68 13.26 -5.47
CA GLU A 7 -4.84 12.98 -4.63
C GLU A 7 -6.13 12.84 -5.46
N ASN A 8 -6.17 13.42 -6.66
CA ASN A 8 -7.30 13.26 -7.60
C ASN A 8 -7.18 11.99 -8.45
N LEU A 9 -6.05 11.26 -8.39
CA LEU A 9 -5.90 10.01 -9.11
C LEU A 9 -6.72 8.93 -8.41
N GLN A 10 -7.65 8.30 -9.13
CA GLN A 10 -8.44 7.19 -8.60
C GLN A 10 -7.55 6.06 -8.05
N VAL A 11 -6.42 5.77 -8.71
CA VAL A 11 -5.47 4.75 -8.23
C VAL A 11 -4.82 5.11 -6.90
N TYR A 12 -4.62 6.40 -6.61
CA TYR A 12 -4.09 6.87 -5.34
C TYR A 12 -5.15 6.74 -4.24
N GLN A 13 -6.38 7.20 -4.50
CA GLN A 13 -7.50 7.07 -3.56
C GLN A 13 -7.79 5.60 -3.20
N LEU A 14 -7.68 4.70 -4.17
CA LEU A 14 -7.80 3.25 -3.92
C LEU A 14 -6.64 2.70 -3.09
N ALA A 15 -5.43 3.23 -3.26
CA ALA A 15 -4.27 2.84 -2.46
C ALA A 15 -4.43 3.29 -1.00
N GLU A 16 -4.89 4.53 -0.76
CA GLU A 16 -5.19 5.02 0.59
C GLU A 16 -6.30 4.21 1.26
N LYS A 17 -7.42 3.98 0.55
CA LYS A 17 -8.50 3.15 1.09
C LYS A 17 -8.00 1.76 1.48
N LEU A 18 -7.19 1.12 0.64
CA LEU A 18 -6.62 -0.20 0.92
C LEU A 18 -5.68 -0.15 2.14
N ALA A 19 -4.87 0.91 2.27
CA ALA A 19 -3.99 1.11 3.42
C ALA A 19 -4.78 1.25 4.71
N ASP A 20 -5.82 2.09 4.73
CA ASP A 20 -6.68 2.31 5.89
C ASP A 20 -7.42 1.03 6.31
N ASP A 21 -7.99 0.30 5.35
CA ASP A 21 -8.69 -0.97 5.60
C ASP A 21 -7.72 -1.97 6.27
N ILE A 22 -6.51 -2.12 5.75
CA ILE A 22 -5.49 -3.02 6.29
C ILE A 22 -4.97 -2.56 7.65
N TRP A 23 -4.70 -1.26 7.81
CA TRP A 23 -4.24 -0.68 9.07
C TRP A 23 -5.24 -0.98 10.19
N ASN A 24 -6.53 -0.72 9.94
CA ASN A 24 -7.59 -0.99 10.89
C ASN A 24 -7.69 -2.47 11.25
N ILE A 25 -7.49 -3.38 10.29
CA ILE A 25 -7.44 -4.82 10.57
C ILE A 25 -6.24 -5.17 11.48
N VAL A 26 -5.04 -4.72 11.12
CA VAL A 26 -3.79 -5.04 11.84
C VAL A 26 -3.77 -4.43 13.24
N LEU A 27 -4.41 -3.28 13.46
CA LEU A 27 -4.55 -2.66 14.77
C LEU A 27 -5.19 -3.59 15.82
N HIS A 28 -6.07 -4.50 15.40
CA HIS A 28 -6.76 -5.43 16.29
C HIS A 28 -6.00 -6.75 16.52
N TRP A 29 -4.83 -6.94 15.91
CA TRP A 29 -4.04 -8.16 16.10
C TRP A 29 -3.30 -8.17 17.43
N GLU A 30 -3.11 -9.38 17.97
CA GLU A 30 -2.21 -9.65 19.09
C GLU A 30 -0.78 -9.19 18.82
N GLU A 31 0.00 -8.97 19.88
CA GLU A 31 1.30 -8.31 19.80
C GLU A 31 2.28 -9.02 18.84
N PHE A 32 2.39 -10.35 18.93
CA PHE A 32 3.31 -11.11 18.07
C PHE A 32 2.99 -11.03 16.56
N PRO A 33 1.77 -11.37 16.08
CA PRO A 33 1.44 -11.24 14.67
C PRO A 33 1.47 -9.78 14.20
N LYS A 34 1.06 -8.82 15.05
CA LYS A 34 1.14 -7.38 14.75
C LYS A 34 2.58 -6.94 14.54
N ALA A 35 3.49 -7.27 15.47
CA ALA A 35 4.89 -6.86 15.42
C ALA A 35 5.71 -7.56 14.32
N THR A 36 5.24 -8.71 13.84
CA THR A 36 5.87 -9.45 12.74
C THR A 36 5.24 -9.10 11.40
N ILE A 37 4.20 -9.82 10.98
CA ILE A 37 3.61 -9.60 9.66
C ILE A 37 2.67 -8.42 9.57
N GLY A 38 2.05 -7.99 10.68
CA GLY A 38 1.21 -6.80 10.69
C GLY A 38 1.99 -5.58 10.20
N LYS A 39 3.16 -5.33 10.81
CA LYS A 39 4.09 -4.27 10.38
C LYS A 39 4.54 -4.42 8.93
N GLN A 40 4.78 -5.66 8.45
CA GLN A 40 5.19 -5.87 7.06
C GLN A 40 4.06 -5.53 6.07
N ILE A 41 2.83 -5.98 6.32
CA ILE A 41 1.67 -5.68 5.46
C ILE A 41 1.45 -4.16 5.43
N VAL A 42 1.39 -3.51 6.59
CA VAL A 42 1.18 -2.06 6.72
C VAL A 42 2.21 -1.29 5.91
N ARG A 43 3.50 -1.57 6.12
CA ARG A 43 4.57 -0.87 5.37
C ARG A 43 4.46 -1.11 3.86
N SER A 44 4.11 -2.32 3.44
CA SER A 44 3.96 -2.64 2.02
C SER A 44 2.75 -1.95 1.38
N VAL A 45 1.63 -1.81 2.08
CA VAL A 45 0.44 -1.14 1.52
C VAL A 45 0.60 0.38 1.49
N ASP A 46 1.14 0.99 2.55
CA ASP A 46 1.42 2.44 2.61
C ASP A 46 2.39 2.86 1.51
N SER A 47 3.35 1.99 1.19
CA SER A 47 4.32 2.21 0.12
C SER A 47 3.68 2.35 -1.27
N ILE A 48 2.48 1.79 -1.49
CA ILE A 48 1.77 1.92 -2.78
C ILE A 48 1.42 3.39 -3.04
N GLY A 49 0.71 4.01 -2.10
CA GLY A 49 0.31 5.43 -2.19
C GLY A 49 1.52 6.35 -2.20
N ALA A 50 2.50 6.09 -1.32
CA ALA A 50 3.72 6.89 -1.23
C ALA A 50 4.48 6.92 -2.57
N ASN A 51 4.64 5.78 -3.24
CA ASN A 51 5.31 5.73 -4.54
C ASN A 51 4.49 6.40 -5.65
N ILE A 52 3.14 6.34 -5.61
CA ILE A 52 2.31 7.06 -6.57
C ILE A 52 2.49 8.57 -6.42
N ALA A 53 2.43 9.08 -5.19
CA ALA A 53 2.63 10.50 -4.88
C ALA A 53 4.04 10.96 -5.29
N GLU A 54 5.07 10.19 -4.93
CA GLU A 54 6.46 10.50 -5.26
C GLU A 54 6.70 10.49 -6.77
N GLY A 55 6.15 9.51 -7.48
CA GLY A 55 6.22 9.39 -8.94
C GLY A 55 5.54 10.55 -9.65
N PHE A 56 4.37 10.98 -9.17
CA PHE A 56 3.64 12.11 -9.70
C PHE A 56 4.42 13.43 -9.57
N GLY A 57 5.17 13.59 -8.47
CA GLY A 57 6.04 14.76 -8.25
C GLY A 57 7.31 14.81 -9.13
N ARG A 58 7.59 13.79 -9.96
CA ARG A 58 8.77 13.76 -10.82
C ARG A 58 8.57 14.58 -12.10
N TYR A 59 9.66 15.19 -12.58
CA TYR A 59 9.66 16.08 -13.75
C TYR A 59 9.44 15.38 -15.10
N ASN A 60 9.69 14.07 -15.20
CA ASN A 60 9.60 13.35 -16.47
C ASN A 60 8.81 12.03 -16.34
N PHE A 61 8.27 11.58 -17.47
CA PHE A 61 7.45 10.37 -17.56
C PHE A 61 8.23 9.08 -17.26
N GLN A 62 9.53 9.04 -17.50
CA GLN A 62 10.34 7.84 -17.29
C GLN A 62 10.53 7.55 -15.80
N ASP A 63 10.81 8.58 -15.01
CA ASP A 63 10.92 8.52 -13.56
C ASP A 63 9.57 8.19 -12.94
N ASN A 64 8.49 8.87 -13.33
CA ASN A 64 7.14 8.54 -12.86
C ASN A 64 6.82 7.05 -13.11
N ARG A 65 7.13 6.54 -14.30
CA ARG A 65 6.94 5.12 -14.64
C ARG A 65 7.76 4.18 -13.76
N ARG A 66 8.95 4.57 -13.31
CA ARG A 66 9.74 3.79 -12.35
C ARG A 66 9.01 3.69 -11.01
N PHE A 67 8.51 4.79 -10.48
CA PHE A 67 7.75 4.83 -9.23
C PHE A 67 6.45 4.03 -9.30
N VAL A 68 5.70 4.12 -10.41
CA VAL A 68 4.52 3.28 -10.63
C VAL A 68 4.85 1.78 -10.62
N ARG A 69 6.01 1.38 -11.15
CA ARG A 69 6.47 -0.03 -11.07
C ARG A 69 6.81 -0.43 -9.63
N ILE A 70 7.40 0.47 -8.85
CA ILE A 70 7.68 0.22 -7.43
C ILE A 70 6.36 0.06 -6.67
N ALA A 71 5.38 0.96 -6.87
CA ALA A 71 4.04 0.84 -6.28
C ALA A 71 3.38 -0.51 -6.60
N ARG A 72 3.51 -0.99 -7.85
CA ARG A 72 3.04 -2.33 -8.24
C ARG A 72 3.81 -3.45 -7.52
N GLY A 73 5.11 -3.28 -7.28
CA GLY A 73 5.92 -4.19 -6.46
C GLY A 73 5.37 -4.27 -5.02
N SER A 74 5.16 -3.12 -4.39
CA SER A 74 4.58 -3.00 -3.05
C SER A 74 3.18 -3.63 -2.95
N LEU A 75 2.36 -3.51 -3.99
CA LEU A 75 1.06 -4.20 -4.06
C LEU A 75 1.20 -5.74 -4.09
N ASN A 76 2.17 -6.26 -4.84
CA ASN A 76 2.42 -7.71 -4.85
C ASN A 76 2.93 -8.22 -3.51
N GLU A 77 3.76 -7.43 -2.82
CA GLU A 77 4.19 -7.72 -1.45
C GLU A 77 3.03 -7.69 -0.46
N THR A 78 2.16 -6.68 -0.55
CA THR A 78 0.91 -6.59 0.24
C THR A 78 0.08 -7.87 0.06
N ARG A 79 -0.13 -8.30 -1.19
CA ARG A 79 -0.86 -9.55 -1.51
C ARG A 79 -0.16 -10.78 -0.93
N HIS A 80 1.17 -10.84 -0.98
CA HIS A 80 1.93 -11.93 -0.36
C HIS A 80 1.61 -12.00 1.14
N TRP A 81 1.73 -10.88 1.84
CA TRP A 81 1.54 -10.86 3.28
C TRP A 81 0.09 -11.10 3.71
N LEU A 82 -0.91 -10.61 2.97
CA LEU A 82 -2.33 -10.96 3.18
C LEU A 82 -2.55 -12.47 3.08
N ARG A 83 -1.94 -13.14 2.08
CA ARG A 83 -2.00 -14.61 1.97
C ARG A 83 -1.35 -15.30 3.17
N ARG A 84 -0.24 -14.76 3.70
CA ARG A 84 0.42 -15.30 4.89
C ARG A 84 -0.44 -15.09 6.15
N ALA A 85 -1.11 -13.94 6.27
CA ALA A 85 -2.02 -13.64 7.37
C ALA A 85 -3.23 -14.59 7.38
N TYR A 86 -3.85 -14.80 6.22
CA TYR A 86 -4.93 -15.78 6.06
C TYR A 86 -4.47 -17.19 6.43
N LYS A 87 -3.30 -17.65 5.95
CA LYS A 87 -2.74 -18.96 6.31
C LYS A 87 -2.40 -19.12 7.79
N ARG A 88 -2.28 -18.02 8.54
CA ARG A 88 -2.05 -18.01 10.00
C ARG A 88 -3.33 -17.75 10.79
N ASN A 89 -4.49 -17.79 10.14
CA ASN A 89 -5.81 -17.56 10.74
C ASN A 89 -5.96 -16.17 11.38
N LEU A 90 -5.26 -15.17 10.84
CA LEU A 90 -5.39 -13.76 11.27
C LEU A 90 -6.42 -12.97 10.46
N LEU A 91 -6.90 -13.56 9.36
CA LEU A 91 -7.95 -13.02 8.49
C LEU A 91 -8.96 -14.13 8.21
N THR A 92 -10.23 -13.75 8.10
CA THR A 92 -11.33 -14.64 7.67
C THR A 92 -11.75 -14.29 6.24
N ASN A 93 -12.45 -15.22 5.58
CA ASN A 93 -13.15 -14.94 4.32
C ASN A 93 -14.38 -14.06 4.56
#